data_AF-A0A2G9MKR3-F1
#
_entry.id   AF-A0A2G9MKR3-F1
#
_cell.length_a   1.000
_cell.length_b   1.000
_cell.length_c   1.000
_cell.angle_alpha   90.00
_cell.angle_beta   90.00
_cell.angle_gamma   90.00
#
_symmetry.space_group_name_H-M   'P 1'
#
loop_
_entity.id
_entity.type
_entity.pdbx_description
1 polymer ?
#
loop_
_entity_poly.entity_id
_entity_poly.type
_entity_poly.pdbx_seq_one_letter_code
_entity_poly.pdbx_strand_id
1 'polypeptide(L)'
;MLVADFNKYLPYVIVLLAVLFVYNVITLVGISSNVSSAIADAKVAAMPIEIEVTFLKADDCDDCRDISSMITSLEDIFTVEVNEIQYGSSEADELIEKYDLEFAPTIILSSDASKYDGFEQIWEAYGTQEDDSSFVLRNGVPPYLDTETEDVLGIVNIIYLVDESCEDCYDVTVHKKILSGFGLALGNEETVDVNTKEGHDLLSKYNIRKYPTVILSSDADEYSILQQVWEQVGEVADDGSYVFTNMDQMQGAVFVDLDEEQ
;
A
#
# COMPACT_ATOMS: atom_id res chain seq x y z
N MET A 1 1.85 34.07 77.72
CA MET A 1 0.61 34.61 77.11
C MET A 1 1.02 35.80 76.24
N LEU A 2 1.49 35.55 75.02
CA LEU A 2 1.87 36.60 74.07
C LEU A 2 0.64 36.90 73.21
N VAL A 3 -0.24 37.77 73.71
CA VAL A 3 -1.24 38.44 72.88
C VAL A 3 -0.52 39.62 72.25
N ALA A 4 0.19 39.38 71.15
CA ALA A 4 0.79 40.46 70.37
C ALA A 4 -0.31 41.36 69.82
N ASP A 5 -0.05 42.67 69.74
CA ASP A 5 -0.95 43.71 69.20
C ASP A 5 -1.33 43.43 67.73
N PHE A 6 -2.31 42.57 67.53
CA PHE A 6 -2.80 42.13 66.22
C PHE A 6 -3.27 43.31 65.35
N ASN A 7 -3.86 44.33 65.98
CA ASN A 7 -4.33 45.54 65.31
C ASN A 7 -3.20 46.37 64.66
N LYS A 8 -1.96 46.27 65.15
CA LYS A 8 -0.81 46.97 64.57
C LYS A 8 -0.36 46.36 63.23
N TYR A 9 -0.55 45.05 63.07
CA TYR A 9 -0.12 44.31 61.87
C TYR A 9 -1.25 44.07 60.86
N LEU A 10 -2.50 44.16 61.30
CA LEU A 10 -3.70 44.00 60.46
C LEU A 10 -3.65 44.79 59.12
N PRO A 11 -3.29 46.09 59.05
CA PRO A 11 -3.24 46.80 57.77
C PRO A 11 -2.18 46.24 56.81
N TYR A 12 -1.03 45.77 57.32
CA TYR A 12 0.02 45.15 56.50
C TYR A 12 -0.43 43.79 55.95
N VAL A 13 -1.15 43.00 56.75
CA VAL A 13 -1.75 41.73 56.32
C VAL A 13 -2.80 41.98 55.23
N ILE A 14 -3.65 43.00 55.38
CA ILE A 14 -4.65 43.37 54.36
C ILE A 14 -3.97 43.79 53.05
N VAL A 15 -2.93 44.62 53.10
CA VAL A 15 -2.18 45.04 51.91
C VAL A 15 -1.50 43.84 51.23
N LEU A 16 -0.88 42.94 52.00
CA LEU A 16 -0.26 41.73 51.45
C LEU A 16 -1.28 40.82 50.77
N LEU A 17 -2.45 40.61 51.39
CA LEU A 17 -3.54 39.83 50.79
C LEU A 17 -4.07 40.48 49.52
N ALA A 18 -4.20 41.81 49.48
CA ALA A 18 -4.62 42.53 48.28
C ALA A 18 -3.61 42.38 47.13
N VAL A 19 -2.30 42.45 47.41
CA VAL A 19 -1.24 42.25 46.41
C VAL A 19 -1.26 40.83 45.88
N LEU A 20 -1.38 39.82 46.76
CA LEU A 20 -1.50 38.42 46.34
C LEU A 20 -2.75 38.18 45.50
N PHE A 21 -3.87 38.80 45.85
CA PHE A 21 -5.10 38.71 45.06
C PHE A 21 -4.91 39.30 43.66
N VAL A 22 -4.35 40.51 43.55
CA VAL A 22 -4.07 41.16 42.25
C VAL A 22 -3.11 40.32 41.41
N TYR A 23 -2.05 39.78 42.00
CA TYR A 23 -1.11 38.90 41.32
C TYR A 23 -1.81 37.65 40.76
N ASN A 24 -2.62 36.97 41.58
CA ASN A 24 -3.37 35.80 41.15
C ASN A 24 -4.34 36.13 39.99
N VAL A 25 -5.04 37.27 40.06
CA VAL A 25 -5.93 37.72 38.98
C VAL A 25 -5.15 37.97 37.68
N ILE A 26 -4.01 38.65 37.73
CA ILE A 26 -3.17 38.91 36.55
C ILE A 26 -2.69 37.60 35.93
N THR A 27 -2.22 36.64 36.75
CA THR A 27 -1.78 35.33 36.24
C THR A 27 -2.92 34.54 35.60
N LEU A 28 -4.13 34.59 36.18
CA LEU A 28 -5.30 33.90 35.65
C LEU A 28 -5.72 34.47 34.28
N VAL A 29 -5.69 35.80 34.14
CA VAL A 29 -6.00 36.49 32.87
C VAL A 29 -4.95 36.15 31.80
N GLY A 30 -3.66 36.15 32.15
CA GLY A 30 -2.58 35.81 31.22
C GLY A 30 -2.70 34.38 30.66
N ILE A 31 -2.99 33.40 31.52
CA ILE A 31 -3.19 32.00 31.11
C ILE A 31 -4.39 31.88 30.16
N SER A 32 -5.50 32.57 30.43
CA SER A 32 -6.69 32.50 29.59
C SER A 32 -6.43 32.98 28.15
N SER A 33 -5.59 34.01 27.98
CA SER A 33 -5.25 34.55 26.66
C SER A 33 -4.39 33.57 25.86
N ASN A 34 -3.36 32.98 26.47
CA ASN A 34 -2.48 32.00 25.80
C ASN A 34 -3.23 30.71 25.45
N VAL A 35 -4.13 30.25 26.32
CA VAL A 35 -4.97 29.08 26.07
C VAL A 35 -5.94 29.35 24.91
N SER A 36 -6.52 30.55 24.84
CA SER A 36 -7.43 30.89 23.73
C SER A 36 -6.74 30.94 22.37
N SER A 37 -5.51 31.47 22.30
CA SER A 37 -4.70 31.45 21.07
C SER A 37 -4.34 30.01 20.71
N ALA A 38 -3.81 29.23 21.67
CA ALA A 38 -3.44 27.84 21.41
C ALA A 38 -4.63 26.95 21.01
N ILE A 39 -5.84 27.20 21.54
CA ILE A 39 -7.06 26.51 21.12
C ILE A 39 -7.49 26.95 19.72
N ALA A 40 -7.36 28.23 19.36
CA ALA A 40 -7.66 28.70 18.01
C ALA A 40 -6.67 28.12 16.99
N ASP A 41 -5.38 28.13 17.31
CA ASP A 41 -4.32 27.56 16.48
C ASP A 41 -4.49 26.04 16.34
N ALA A 42 -4.80 25.33 17.43
CA ALA A 42 -5.12 23.91 17.39
C ALA A 42 -6.42 23.60 16.65
N LYS A 43 -7.43 24.48 16.72
CA LYS A 43 -8.68 24.31 15.98
C LYS A 43 -8.50 24.52 14.49
N VAL A 44 -7.65 25.47 14.09
CA VAL A 44 -7.29 25.70 12.68
C VAL A 44 -6.43 24.53 12.17
N ALA A 45 -5.48 24.04 12.96
CA ALA A 45 -4.71 22.84 12.64
C ALA A 45 -5.56 21.54 12.62
N ALA A 46 -6.72 21.55 13.25
CA ALA A 46 -7.65 20.42 13.28
C ALA A 46 -8.79 20.53 12.25
N MET A 47 -8.79 21.55 11.38
CA MET A 47 -9.71 21.54 10.25
C MET A 47 -9.25 20.45 9.28
N PRO A 48 -10.17 19.60 8.80
CA PRO A 48 -9.80 18.57 7.84
C PRO A 48 -9.28 19.27 6.57
N ILE A 49 -8.17 18.76 6.05
CA ILE A 49 -7.61 19.22 4.79
C ILE A 49 -8.55 18.73 3.70
N GLU A 50 -9.09 19.66 2.92
CA GLU A 50 -9.88 19.35 1.74
C GLU A 50 -8.93 19.03 0.57
N ILE A 51 -9.14 17.91 -0.10
CA ILE A 51 -8.39 17.52 -1.30
C ILE A 51 -9.34 17.12 -2.42
N GLU A 52 -8.98 17.45 -3.64
CA GLU A 52 -9.61 16.90 -4.84
C GLU A 52 -8.88 15.63 -5.27
N VAL A 53 -9.64 14.60 -5.64
CA VAL A 53 -9.16 13.33 -6.17
C VAL A 53 -9.77 13.15 -7.55
N THR A 54 -8.93 13.14 -8.57
CA THR A 54 -9.34 12.72 -9.91
C THR A 54 -9.13 11.22 -10.02
N PHE A 55 -10.22 10.47 -10.19
CA PHE A 55 -10.22 9.02 -10.28
C PHE A 55 -10.47 8.60 -11.73
N LEU A 56 -9.41 8.13 -12.41
CA LEU A 56 -9.53 7.54 -13.74
C LEU A 56 -10.01 6.09 -13.60
N LYS A 57 -11.26 5.84 -13.95
CA LYS A 57 -11.95 4.54 -13.82
C LYS A 57 -11.85 3.75 -15.10
N ALA A 58 -11.69 2.44 -14.98
CA ALA A 58 -11.79 1.50 -16.09
C ALA A 58 -13.03 0.61 -15.91
N ASP A 59 -14.24 1.19 -15.89
CA ASP A 59 -15.48 0.42 -15.61
C ASP A 59 -15.76 -0.69 -16.65
N ASP A 60 -15.15 -0.63 -17.84
CA ASP A 60 -15.25 -1.66 -18.88
C ASP A 60 -14.23 -2.81 -18.70
N CYS A 61 -13.37 -2.73 -17.68
CA CYS A 61 -12.39 -3.76 -17.35
C CYS A 61 -12.88 -4.61 -16.16
N ASP A 62 -13.55 -5.73 -16.46
CA ASP A 62 -14.12 -6.64 -15.46
C ASP A 62 -13.06 -7.26 -14.53
N ASP A 63 -11.83 -7.44 -15.04
CA ASP A 63 -10.74 -8.06 -14.29
C ASP A 63 -9.89 -7.05 -13.51
N CYS A 64 -9.99 -5.74 -13.78
CA CYS A 64 -9.17 -4.73 -13.13
C CYS A 64 -9.48 -4.60 -11.63
N ARG A 65 -8.48 -4.26 -10.84
CA ARG A 65 -8.64 -4.07 -9.41
C ARG A 65 -9.43 -2.80 -9.10
N ASP A 66 -10.44 -2.94 -8.26
CA ASP A 66 -11.14 -1.80 -7.68
C ASP A 66 -10.27 -1.10 -6.62
N ILE A 67 -9.79 0.10 -6.96
CA ILE A 67 -9.01 0.95 -6.06
C ILE A 67 -9.86 1.96 -5.28
N SER A 68 -11.19 1.86 -5.31
CA SER A 68 -12.10 2.72 -4.51
C SER A 68 -11.80 2.64 -3.01
N SER A 69 -11.32 1.49 -2.53
CA SER A 69 -10.88 1.33 -1.14
C SER A 69 -9.69 2.22 -0.76
N MET A 70 -8.82 2.58 -1.72
CA MET A 70 -7.75 3.55 -1.50
C MET A 70 -8.35 4.95 -1.30
N ILE A 71 -9.37 5.31 -2.07
CA ILE A 71 -10.08 6.59 -1.92
C ILE A 71 -10.78 6.65 -0.55
N THR A 72 -11.48 5.59 -0.14
CA THR A 72 -12.06 5.51 1.21
C THR A 72 -11.01 5.64 2.31
N SER A 73 -9.81 5.09 2.10
CA SER A 73 -8.70 5.25 3.07
C SER A 73 -8.18 6.69 3.13
N LEU A 74 -8.29 7.46 2.05
CA LEU A 74 -7.97 8.89 2.06
C LEU A 74 -9.04 9.69 2.82
N GLU A 75 -10.31 9.29 2.77
CA GLU A 75 -11.41 9.93 3.52
C GLU A 75 -11.25 9.84 5.05
N ASP A 76 -10.47 8.87 5.55
CA ASP A 76 -10.14 8.76 6.98
C ASP A 76 -9.20 9.89 7.45
N ILE A 77 -8.48 10.54 6.53
CA ILE A 77 -7.47 11.56 6.80
C ILE A 77 -7.92 12.94 6.28
N PHE A 78 -8.57 12.96 5.12
CA PHE A 78 -8.92 14.14 4.35
C PHE A 78 -10.43 14.29 4.19
N THR A 79 -10.89 15.51 3.91
CA THR A 79 -12.19 15.70 3.25
C THR A 79 -11.98 15.59 1.75
N VAL A 80 -12.52 14.55 1.14
CA VAL A 80 -12.24 14.21 -0.26
C VAL A 80 -13.39 14.62 -1.17
N GLU A 81 -13.08 15.37 -2.24
CA GLU A 81 -13.97 15.58 -3.38
C GLU A 81 -13.48 14.72 -4.55
N VAL A 82 -14.30 13.76 -4.98
CA VAL A 82 -13.94 12.81 -6.05
C VAL A 82 -14.52 13.26 -7.39
N ASN A 83 -13.64 13.47 -8.37
CA ASN A 83 -14.00 13.62 -9.78
C ASN A 83 -13.74 12.30 -10.52
N GLU A 84 -14.79 11.56 -10.83
CA GLU A 84 -14.69 10.30 -11.57
C GLU A 84 -14.66 10.55 -13.08
N ILE A 85 -13.62 10.04 -13.75
CA ILE A 85 -13.43 10.14 -15.19
C ILE A 85 -13.34 8.73 -15.76
N GLN A 86 -14.16 8.43 -16.76
CA GLN A 86 -14.16 7.12 -17.41
C GLN A 86 -13.02 7.02 -18.43
N TYR A 87 -12.25 5.94 -18.37
CA TYR A 87 -11.25 5.55 -19.37
C TYR A 87 -11.87 5.48 -20.77
N GLY A 88 -11.13 5.92 -21.79
CA GLY A 88 -11.61 6.04 -23.18
C GLY A 88 -12.52 7.25 -23.44
N SER A 89 -12.70 8.14 -22.46
CA SER A 89 -13.31 9.45 -22.68
C SER A 89 -12.26 10.48 -23.13
N SER A 90 -12.69 11.54 -23.82
CA SER A 90 -11.77 12.60 -24.24
C SER A 90 -11.05 13.29 -23.08
N GLU A 91 -11.69 13.35 -21.91
CA GLU A 91 -11.08 13.91 -20.69
C GLU A 91 -10.03 12.96 -20.11
N ALA A 92 -10.27 11.64 -20.17
CA ALA A 92 -9.26 10.64 -19.82
C ALA A 92 -8.04 10.73 -20.74
N ASP A 93 -8.24 10.86 -22.05
CA ASP A 93 -7.15 10.97 -23.04
C ASP A 93 -6.26 12.19 -22.73
N GLU A 94 -6.87 13.33 -22.38
CA GLU A 94 -6.14 14.54 -21.98
C GLU A 94 -5.30 14.32 -20.71
N LEU A 95 -5.80 13.56 -19.73
CA LEU A 95 -5.06 13.25 -18.51
C LEU A 95 -3.94 12.24 -18.73
N ILE A 96 -4.19 11.21 -19.54
CA ILE A 96 -3.19 10.22 -19.94
C ILE A 96 -2.03 10.92 -20.65
N GLU A 97 -2.31 11.81 -21.61
CA GLU A 97 -1.28 12.58 -22.30
C GLU A 97 -0.57 13.56 -21.36
N LYS A 98 -1.33 14.26 -20.50
CA LYS A 98 -0.77 15.29 -19.61
C LYS A 98 0.20 14.71 -18.59
N TYR A 99 -0.16 13.58 -17.98
CA TYR A 99 0.58 12.99 -16.87
C TYR A 99 1.37 11.75 -17.28
N ASP A 100 1.33 11.31 -18.53
CA ASP A 100 1.96 10.07 -18.99
C ASP A 100 1.48 8.89 -18.14
N LEU A 101 0.16 8.70 -18.07
CA LEU A 101 -0.44 7.64 -17.25
C LEU A 101 -0.32 6.31 -17.98
N GLU A 102 0.40 5.36 -17.39
CA GLU A 102 0.64 4.02 -17.98
C GLU A 102 -0.50 3.03 -17.71
N PHE A 103 -1.36 3.30 -16.72
CA PHE A 103 -2.42 2.37 -16.34
C PHE A 103 -3.73 3.01 -15.86
N ALA A 104 -4.82 2.26 -16.01
CA ALA A 104 -6.11 2.51 -15.39
C ALA A 104 -6.63 1.22 -14.69
N PRO A 105 -7.31 1.31 -13.53
CA PRO A 105 -7.66 2.54 -12.84
C PRO A 105 -6.47 3.20 -12.13
N THR A 106 -6.51 4.52 -11.98
CA THR A 106 -5.48 5.30 -11.27
C THR A 106 -6.07 6.55 -10.60
N ILE A 107 -5.33 7.15 -9.66
CA ILE A 107 -5.73 8.36 -8.95
C ILE A 107 -4.70 9.47 -9.11
N ILE A 108 -5.21 10.70 -9.22
CA ILE A 108 -4.43 11.93 -9.19
C ILE A 108 -4.97 12.78 -8.05
N LEU A 109 -4.12 13.16 -7.12
CA LEU A 109 -4.49 13.99 -5.98
C LEU A 109 -4.05 15.44 -6.23
N SER A 110 -4.90 16.38 -5.85
CA SER A 110 -4.53 17.79 -5.84
C SER A 110 -3.33 18.08 -4.94
N SER A 111 -2.65 19.19 -5.22
CA SER A 111 -1.51 19.68 -4.43
C SER A 111 -1.81 19.92 -2.94
N ASP A 112 -3.09 20.03 -2.57
CA ASP A 112 -3.54 20.25 -1.20
C ASP A 112 -3.21 19.08 -0.26
N ALA A 113 -2.98 17.87 -0.79
CA ALA A 113 -2.51 16.75 0.00
C ALA A 113 -1.16 17.04 0.71
N SER A 114 -0.31 17.88 0.11
CA SER A 114 0.98 18.31 0.70
C SER A 114 0.83 19.13 2.00
N LYS A 115 -0.38 19.65 2.29
CA LYS A 115 -0.66 20.35 3.55
C LYS A 115 -0.63 19.39 4.75
N TYR A 116 -0.70 18.08 4.52
CA TYR A 116 -0.53 17.07 5.56
C TYR A 116 0.95 16.78 5.77
N ASP A 117 1.44 17.10 6.96
CA ASP A 117 2.85 16.87 7.33
C ASP A 117 3.23 15.39 7.14
N GLY A 118 4.26 15.13 6.34
CA GLY A 118 4.73 13.77 6.07
C GLY A 118 4.16 13.15 4.80
N PHE A 119 3.17 13.78 4.15
CA PHE A 119 2.49 13.20 2.99
C PHE A 119 3.43 12.91 1.83
N GLU A 120 4.25 13.88 1.43
CA GLU A 120 5.17 13.75 0.30
C GLU A 120 6.12 12.56 0.47
N GLN A 121 6.67 12.37 1.68
CA GLN A 121 7.58 11.27 1.97
C GLN A 121 6.89 9.90 1.90
N ILE A 122 5.61 9.83 2.25
CA ILE A 122 4.82 8.60 2.13
C ILE A 122 4.48 8.36 0.64
N TRP A 123 4.14 9.41 -0.10
CA TRP A 123 3.74 9.33 -1.49
C TRP A 123 4.84 8.83 -2.43
N GLU A 124 6.11 9.11 -2.12
CA GLU A 124 7.27 8.60 -2.86
C GLU A 124 7.28 7.07 -3.03
N ALA A 125 6.60 6.33 -2.15
CA ALA A 125 6.47 4.87 -2.26
C ALA A 125 5.39 4.41 -3.26
N TYR A 126 4.51 5.31 -3.69
CA TYR A 126 3.33 5.00 -4.51
C TYR A 126 3.33 5.76 -5.84
N GLY A 127 3.95 6.94 -5.90
CA GLY A 127 3.80 7.84 -7.03
C GLY A 127 4.81 8.96 -7.08
N THR A 128 4.52 9.95 -7.91
CA THR A 128 5.34 11.14 -8.14
C THR A 128 4.55 12.41 -7.87
N GLN A 129 5.27 13.51 -7.65
CA GLN A 129 4.72 14.86 -7.69
C GLN A 129 5.08 15.50 -9.04
N GLU A 130 4.08 16.05 -9.72
CA GLU A 130 4.22 16.64 -11.05
C GLU A 130 4.53 18.14 -11.00
N ASP A 131 4.85 18.74 -12.15
CA ASP A 131 5.21 20.17 -12.26
C ASP A 131 4.10 21.11 -11.79
N ASP A 132 2.83 20.70 -11.88
CA ASP A 132 1.68 21.44 -11.35
C ASP A 132 1.38 21.15 -9.88
N SER A 133 2.29 20.46 -9.20
CA SER A 133 2.21 20.03 -7.80
C SER A 133 1.15 18.97 -7.52
N SER A 134 0.50 18.41 -8.54
CA SER A 134 -0.38 17.24 -8.37
C SER A 134 0.42 16.00 -8.00
N PHE A 135 -0.21 15.08 -7.29
CA PHE A 135 0.38 13.80 -6.90
C PHE A 135 -0.25 12.68 -7.73
N VAL A 136 0.54 12.02 -8.57
CA VAL A 136 0.07 10.99 -9.51
C VAL A 136 0.52 9.63 -9.03
N LEU A 137 -0.40 8.66 -8.97
CA LEU A 137 -0.07 7.27 -8.64
C LEU A 137 0.72 6.65 -9.81
N ARG A 138 1.91 6.12 -9.52
CA ARG A 138 2.82 5.51 -10.53
C ARG A 138 3.05 4.03 -10.34
N ASN A 139 2.83 3.53 -9.13
CA ASN A 139 2.88 2.11 -8.84
C ASN A 139 1.45 1.58 -8.94
N GLY A 140 1.13 0.96 -10.07
CA GLY A 140 -0.17 0.34 -10.31
C GLY A 140 -0.49 -0.72 -9.26
N VAL A 141 -1.78 -0.99 -9.08
CA VAL A 141 -2.24 -2.06 -8.19
C VAL A 141 -2.86 -3.16 -9.05
N PRO A 142 -2.07 -4.15 -9.50
CA PRO A 142 -2.55 -5.10 -10.50
C PRO A 142 -3.66 -6.00 -9.96
N PRO A 143 -4.58 -6.45 -10.81
CA PRO A 143 -4.61 -6.25 -12.25
C PRO A 143 -5.08 -4.86 -12.67
N TYR A 144 -4.54 -4.35 -13.77
CA TYR A 144 -4.88 -3.04 -14.31
C TYR A 144 -4.84 -3.07 -15.85
N LEU A 145 -5.52 -2.14 -16.49
CA LEU A 145 -5.49 -1.90 -17.93
C LEU A 145 -4.27 -1.04 -18.27
N ASP A 146 -3.40 -1.52 -19.13
CA ASP A 146 -2.30 -0.74 -19.70
C ASP A 146 -2.85 0.24 -20.75
N THR A 147 -2.49 1.52 -20.64
CA THR A 147 -3.10 2.58 -21.47
C THR A 147 -2.54 2.64 -22.89
N GLU A 148 -1.37 2.03 -23.15
CA GLU A 148 -0.76 2.01 -24.49
C GLU A 148 -1.24 0.80 -25.30
N THR A 149 -1.27 -0.37 -24.67
CA THR A 149 -1.59 -1.65 -25.31
C THR A 149 -3.06 -2.02 -25.23
N GLU A 150 -3.81 -1.42 -24.30
CA GLU A 150 -5.19 -1.79 -23.94
C GLU A 150 -5.33 -3.23 -23.41
N ASP A 151 -4.22 -3.87 -23.01
CA ASP A 151 -4.21 -5.19 -22.41
C ASP A 151 -4.37 -5.10 -20.87
N VAL A 152 -5.02 -6.09 -20.26
CA VAL A 152 -5.09 -6.20 -18.80
C VAL A 152 -3.88 -6.95 -18.30
N LEU A 153 -3.04 -6.28 -17.53
CA LEU A 153 -1.80 -6.82 -16.96
C LEU A 153 -1.99 -7.26 -15.52
N GLY A 154 -1.12 -8.15 -15.06
CA GLY A 154 -1.07 -8.57 -13.64
C GLY A 154 -2.04 -9.69 -13.29
N ILE A 155 -2.66 -10.36 -14.26
CA ILE A 155 -3.41 -11.60 -14.01
C ILE A 155 -2.44 -12.77 -14.09
N VAL A 156 -2.04 -13.30 -12.94
CA VAL A 156 -0.99 -14.31 -12.86
C VAL A 156 -1.56 -15.70 -13.07
N ASN A 157 -1.13 -16.37 -14.13
CA ASN A 157 -1.41 -17.80 -14.32
C ASN A 157 -0.42 -18.62 -13.49
N ILE A 158 -0.88 -19.72 -12.91
CA ILE A 158 -0.06 -20.60 -12.07
C ILE A 158 -0.16 -22.05 -12.53
N ILE A 159 1.01 -22.67 -12.71
CA ILE A 159 1.16 -24.10 -12.93
C ILE A 159 1.70 -24.73 -11.65
N TYR A 160 0.94 -25.66 -11.11
CA TYR A 160 1.32 -26.54 -10.02
C TYR A 160 1.96 -27.80 -10.62
N LEU A 161 3.28 -27.92 -10.52
CA LEU A 161 4.00 -29.09 -10.97
C LEU A 161 4.07 -30.10 -9.82
N VAL A 162 3.46 -31.27 -9.98
CA VAL A 162 3.29 -32.28 -8.93
C VAL A 162 3.85 -33.63 -9.35
N ASP A 163 4.05 -34.52 -8.39
CA ASP A 163 4.22 -35.95 -8.65
C ASP A 163 3.07 -36.69 -8.00
N GLU A 164 2.10 -37.13 -8.82
CA GLU A 164 0.92 -37.84 -8.32
C GLU A 164 1.27 -39.20 -7.69
N SER A 165 2.47 -39.73 -7.96
CA SER A 165 2.94 -40.97 -7.37
C SER A 165 3.62 -40.78 -6.01
N CYS A 166 3.96 -39.54 -5.64
CA CYS A 166 4.62 -39.21 -4.37
C CYS A 166 3.59 -38.95 -3.26
N GLU A 167 3.22 -40.00 -2.51
CA GLU A 167 2.23 -39.91 -1.42
C GLU A 167 2.69 -39.03 -0.24
N ASP A 168 4.01 -38.93 -0.03
CA ASP A 168 4.58 -38.18 1.09
C ASP A 168 4.91 -36.72 0.74
N CYS A 169 4.88 -36.36 -0.55
CA CYS A 169 5.23 -35.01 -1.00
C CYS A 169 4.28 -33.96 -0.44
N TYR A 170 4.79 -32.75 -0.19
CA TYR A 170 3.97 -31.67 0.33
C TYR A 170 2.90 -31.23 -0.67
N ASP A 171 1.78 -30.73 -0.15
CA ASP A 171 0.70 -30.18 -0.96
C ASP A 171 1.15 -28.84 -1.59
N VAL A 172 1.39 -28.83 -2.89
CA VAL A 172 1.85 -27.64 -3.62
C VAL A 172 0.83 -26.50 -3.63
N THR A 173 -0.46 -26.79 -3.40
CA THR A 173 -1.52 -25.77 -3.42
C THR A 173 -1.42 -24.79 -2.24
N VAL A 174 -0.59 -25.07 -1.22
CA VAL A 174 -0.28 -24.13 -0.14
C VAL A 174 0.30 -22.81 -0.65
N HIS A 175 1.00 -22.85 -1.79
CA HIS A 175 1.56 -21.66 -2.46
C HIS A 175 0.46 -20.67 -2.83
N LYS A 176 -0.74 -21.14 -3.22
CA LYS A 176 -1.87 -20.27 -3.53
C LYS A 176 -2.15 -19.27 -2.41
N LYS A 177 -2.21 -19.77 -1.18
CA LYS A 177 -2.49 -18.93 0.00
C LYS A 177 -1.37 -17.93 0.26
N ILE A 178 -0.11 -18.34 0.08
CA ILE A 178 1.06 -17.48 0.24
C ILE A 178 1.02 -16.36 -0.80
N LEU A 179 0.81 -16.70 -2.06
CA LEU A 179 0.73 -15.77 -3.20
C LEU A 179 -0.45 -14.81 -3.08
N SER A 180 -1.63 -15.29 -2.67
CA SER A 180 -2.76 -14.40 -2.34
C SER A 180 -2.44 -13.44 -1.18
N GLY A 181 -1.55 -13.82 -0.25
CA GLY A 181 -1.05 -12.95 0.81
C GLY A 181 -0.19 -11.78 0.31
N PHE A 182 0.43 -11.93 -0.86
CA PHE A 182 1.11 -10.85 -1.58
C PHE A 182 0.15 -10.03 -2.45
N GLY A 183 -1.15 -10.37 -2.44
CA GLY A 183 -2.17 -9.68 -3.21
C GLY A 183 -2.18 -10.04 -4.69
N LEU A 184 -1.60 -11.16 -5.12
CA LEU A 184 -1.67 -11.61 -6.51
C LEU A 184 -3.12 -11.91 -6.91
N ALA A 185 -3.53 -11.43 -8.08
CA ALA A 185 -4.72 -11.92 -8.76
C ALA A 185 -4.33 -13.14 -9.59
N LEU A 186 -4.93 -14.28 -9.26
CA LEU A 186 -4.68 -15.53 -9.97
C LEU A 186 -5.71 -15.72 -11.07
N GLY A 187 -5.21 -15.99 -12.28
CA GLY A 187 -6.01 -16.31 -13.46
C GLY A 187 -6.21 -17.82 -13.59
N ASN A 188 -5.70 -18.39 -14.69
CA ASN A 188 -5.75 -19.82 -14.93
C ASN A 188 -4.85 -20.57 -13.95
N GLU A 189 -5.39 -21.67 -13.42
CA GLU A 189 -4.71 -22.55 -12.49
C GLU A 189 -4.66 -23.94 -13.11
N GLU A 190 -3.45 -24.47 -13.32
CA GLU A 190 -3.23 -25.76 -13.94
C GLU A 190 -2.39 -26.66 -13.03
N THR A 191 -2.71 -27.95 -12.99
CA THR A 191 -1.88 -28.95 -12.30
C THR A 191 -1.32 -29.93 -13.32
N VAL A 192 0.00 -30.07 -13.33
CA VAL A 192 0.71 -30.94 -14.28
C VAL A 192 1.52 -31.96 -13.49
N ASP A 193 1.31 -33.25 -13.78
CA ASP A 193 2.11 -34.33 -13.22
C ASP A 193 3.45 -34.46 -13.98
N VAL A 194 4.57 -34.48 -13.23
CA VAL A 194 5.93 -34.66 -13.75
C VAL A 194 6.13 -35.93 -14.55
N ASN A 195 5.29 -36.96 -14.34
CA ASN A 195 5.34 -38.22 -15.08
C ASN A 195 4.67 -38.17 -16.46
N THR A 196 4.03 -37.04 -16.78
CA THR A 196 3.45 -36.80 -18.11
C THR A 196 4.49 -36.21 -19.06
N LYS A 197 4.20 -36.27 -20.36
CA LYS A 197 5.05 -35.61 -21.37
C LYS A 197 5.19 -34.12 -21.10
N GLU A 198 4.09 -33.46 -20.75
CA GLU A 198 4.07 -32.02 -20.46
C GLU A 198 4.88 -31.68 -19.21
N GLY A 199 4.75 -32.47 -18.14
CA GLY A 199 5.58 -32.33 -16.94
C GLY A 199 7.07 -32.44 -17.24
N HIS A 200 7.49 -33.44 -18.05
CA HIS A 200 8.88 -33.56 -18.50
C HIS A 200 9.35 -32.37 -19.35
N ASP A 201 8.49 -31.86 -20.23
CA ASP A 201 8.80 -30.68 -21.04
C ASP A 201 9.02 -29.45 -20.15
N LEU A 202 8.20 -29.25 -19.10
CA LEU A 202 8.36 -28.18 -18.10
C LEU A 202 9.64 -28.34 -17.25
N LEU A 203 9.92 -29.54 -16.74
CA LEU A 203 11.16 -29.84 -16.00
C LEU A 203 12.39 -29.48 -16.84
N SER A 204 12.39 -29.84 -18.12
CA SER A 204 13.49 -29.54 -19.03
C SER A 204 13.57 -28.05 -19.37
N LYS A 205 12.43 -27.40 -19.63
CA LYS A 205 12.39 -25.99 -20.04
C LYS A 205 12.94 -25.07 -18.95
N TYR A 206 12.53 -25.30 -17.71
CA TYR A 206 12.87 -24.45 -16.57
C TYR A 206 14.00 -25.03 -15.70
N ASN A 207 14.65 -26.11 -16.14
CA ASN A 207 15.71 -26.81 -15.41
C ASN A 207 15.33 -27.14 -13.95
N ILE A 208 14.08 -27.54 -13.72
CA ILE A 208 13.56 -27.84 -12.38
C ILE A 208 14.16 -29.17 -11.91
N ARG A 209 14.80 -29.15 -10.74
CA ARG A 209 15.41 -30.34 -10.10
C ARG A 209 14.62 -30.84 -8.89
N LYS A 210 13.77 -29.99 -8.31
CA LYS A 210 13.00 -30.28 -7.10
C LYS A 210 11.52 -30.06 -7.34
N TYR A 211 10.69 -31.01 -6.93
CA TYR A 211 9.23 -30.92 -7.04
C TYR A 211 8.54 -31.68 -5.88
N PRO A 212 7.27 -31.37 -5.53
CA PRO A 212 6.36 -30.42 -6.19
C PRO A 212 6.84 -28.97 -6.19
N THR A 213 6.47 -28.17 -7.20
CA THR A 213 6.83 -26.74 -7.29
C THR A 213 5.79 -25.92 -8.05
N VAL A 214 5.92 -24.59 -8.07
CA VAL A 214 5.05 -23.69 -8.83
C VAL A 214 5.83 -22.89 -9.87
N ILE A 215 5.15 -22.61 -10.99
CA ILE A 215 5.61 -21.71 -12.04
C ILE A 215 4.52 -20.66 -12.24
N LEU A 216 4.88 -19.37 -12.18
CA LEU A 216 3.96 -18.25 -12.41
C LEU A 216 4.25 -17.61 -13.78
N SER A 217 3.21 -17.10 -14.45
CA SER A 217 3.38 -16.33 -15.69
C SER A 217 4.17 -15.03 -15.47
N SER A 218 4.62 -14.43 -16.57
CA SER A 218 5.34 -13.15 -16.56
C SER A 218 4.55 -12.00 -15.96
N ASP A 219 3.21 -12.08 -15.90
CA ASP A 219 2.36 -11.09 -15.21
C ASP A 219 2.68 -10.95 -13.71
N ALA A 220 3.40 -11.91 -13.13
CA ALA A 220 3.95 -11.79 -11.79
C ALA A 220 4.93 -10.62 -11.64
N ASP A 221 5.51 -10.14 -12.75
CA ASP A 221 6.39 -8.97 -12.78
C ASP A 221 5.64 -7.69 -12.41
N GLU A 222 4.32 -7.62 -12.59
CA GLU A 222 3.54 -6.45 -12.19
C GLU A 222 3.46 -6.25 -10.66
N TYR A 223 3.93 -7.22 -9.87
CA TYR A 223 3.88 -7.20 -8.42
C TYR A 223 5.25 -6.87 -7.81
N SER A 224 5.57 -5.59 -7.63
CA SER A 224 6.90 -5.16 -7.15
C SER A 224 7.32 -5.78 -5.80
N ILE A 225 6.37 -6.01 -4.89
CA ILE A 225 6.63 -6.69 -3.60
C ILE A 225 7.03 -8.15 -3.84
N LEU A 226 6.39 -8.82 -4.80
CA LEU A 226 6.74 -10.19 -5.16
C LEU A 226 8.16 -10.24 -5.72
N GLN A 227 8.51 -9.33 -6.65
CA GLN A 227 9.87 -9.28 -7.23
C GLN A 227 10.96 -9.23 -6.15
N GLN A 228 10.79 -8.35 -5.15
CA GLN A 228 11.75 -8.17 -4.05
C GLN A 228 11.95 -9.44 -3.20
N VAL A 229 10.90 -10.26 -3.06
CA VAL A 229 10.97 -11.49 -2.28
C VAL A 229 11.38 -12.68 -3.16
N TRP A 230 11.08 -12.64 -4.46
CA TRP A 230 11.27 -13.77 -5.36
C TRP A 230 12.72 -14.20 -5.47
N GLU A 231 13.65 -13.25 -5.49
CA GLU A 231 15.11 -13.49 -5.52
C GLU A 231 15.60 -14.43 -4.39
N GLN A 232 14.85 -14.56 -3.31
CA GLN A 232 15.18 -15.40 -2.16
C GLN A 232 14.63 -16.82 -2.28
N VAL A 233 13.58 -17.01 -3.08
CA VAL A 233 12.76 -18.23 -3.10
C VAL A 233 12.72 -18.94 -4.45
N GLY A 234 13.08 -18.24 -5.52
CA GLY A 234 12.95 -18.73 -6.89
C GLY A 234 13.90 -18.05 -7.86
N GLU A 235 13.68 -18.34 -9.13
CA GLU A 235 14.39 -17.76 -10.26
C GLU A 235 13.37 -17.21 -11.27
N VAL A 236 13.79 -16.22 -12.06
CA VAL A 236 13.01 -15.73 -13.21
C VAL A 236 13.64 -16.31 -14.47
N ALA A 237 12.86 -17.05 -15.25
CA ALA A 237 13.31 -17.70 -16.47
C ALA A 237 13.47 -16.69 -17.63
N ASP A 238 14.13 -17.11 -18.72
CA ASP A 238 14.37 -16.27 -19.90
C ASP A 238 13.09 -15.72 -20.56
N ASP A 239 11.95 -16.39 -20.36
CA ASP A 239 10.64 -15.97 -20.87
C ASP A 239 9.84 -15.12 -19.88
N GLY A 240 10.46 -14.70 -18.77
CA GLY A 240 9.82 -13.94 -17.70
C GLY A 240 9.02 -14.79 -16.71
N SER A 241 8.92 -16.12 -16.89
CA SER A 241 8.21 -16.96 -15.93
C SER A 241 8.93 -17.00 -14.58
N TYR A 242 8.18 -16.94 -13.49
CA TYR A 242 8.69 -17.00 -12.12
C TYR A 242 8.63 -18.45 -11.62
N VAL A 243 9.79 -19.08 -11.40
CA VAL A 243 9.90 -20.50 -11.02
C VAL A 243 10.35 -20.60 -9.56
N PHE A 244 9.57 -21.28 -8.72
CA PHE A 244 9.97 -21.54 -7.33
C PHE A 244 11.03 -22.65 -7.31
N THR A 245 12.19 -22.40 -6.70
CA THR A 245 13.33 -23.34 -6.72
C THR A 245 13.88 -23.64 -5.33
N ASN A 246 13.63 -22.77 -4.34
CA ASN A 246 14.20 -22.88 -3.00
C ASN A 246 13.26 -23.60 -2.02
N MET A 247 13.28 -24.93 -2.04
CA MET A 247 12.45 -25.77 -1.16
C MET A 247 12.73 -25.58 0.34
N ASP A 248 13.89 -25.05 0.73
CA ASP A 248 14.23 -24.81 2.14
C ASP A 248 13.30 -23.78 2.82
N GLN A 249 12.64 -22.93 2.01
CA GLN A 249 11.63 -21.98 2.49
C GLN A 249 10.34 -22.67 2.93
N MET A 250 10.07 -23.87 2.42
CA MET A 250 8.91 -24.68 2.77
C MET A 250 9.25 -25.59 3.95
N GLN A 251 9.43 -25.01 5.14
CA GLN A 251 9.90 -25.72 6.34
C GLN A 251 9.16 -27.05 6.57
N GLY A 252 9.91 -28.16 6.53
CA GLY A 252 9.38 -29.50 6.75
C GLY A 252 8.60 -30.09 5.57
N ALA A 253 8.63 -29.45 4.41
CA ALA A 253 8.11 -30.01 3.18
C ALA A 253 8.94 -31.21 2.75
N VAL A 254 8.24 -32.26 2.30
CA VAL A 254 8.82 -33.41 1.64
C VAL A 254 8.72 -33.16 0.14
N PHE A 255 9.83 -33.31 -0.58
CA PHE A 255 9.91 -33.11 -2.02
C PHE A 255 10.87 -34.15 -2.61
N VAL A 256 10.76 -34.40 -3.92
CA VAL A 256 11.70 -35.20 -4.69
C VAL A 256 12.83 -34.29 -5.17
N ASP A 257 14.07 -34.77 -5.06
CA ASP A 257 15.26 -34.13 -5.61
C ASP A 257 15.90 -35.04 -6.66
N LEU A 258 15.83 -34.63 -7.93
CA LEU A 258 16.37 -35.39 -9.07
C LEU A 258 17.89 -35.56 -9.02
N ASP A 259 18.59 -34.74 -8.23
CA ASP A 259 20.04 -34.84 -8.08
C ASP A 259 20.46 -35.87 -7.01
N GLU A 260 19.55 -36.27 -6.10
CA GLU A 260 19.81 -37.28 -5.07
C GLU A 260 19.46 -38.72 -5.49
N GLU A 261 18.75 -38.91 -6.60
CA GLU A 261 18.35 -40.23 -7.11
C GLU A 261 19.42 -40.95 -7.96
N GLN A 262 20.65 -40.42 -8.04
CA GLN A 262 21.78 -40.98 -8.80
C GLN A 262 22.93 -41.49 -7.91
#